data_AF-A0A6L9UDN2-F1
#
_entry.id   AF-A0A6L9UDN2-F1
#
_cell.length_a   1.000
_cell.length_b   1.000
_cell.length_c   1.000
_cell.angle_alpha   90.00
_cell.angle_beta   90.00
_cell.angle_gamma   90.00
#
_symmetry.space_group_name_H-M   'P 1'
#
loop_
_entity.id
_entity.type
_entity.pdbx_description
1 polymer ?
#
loop_
_entity_poly.entity_id
_entity_poly.type
_entity_poly.pdbx_seq_one_letter_code
_entity_poly.pdbx_strand_id
1 'polypeptide(L)'
;MEEPWTTNRGPIAATELDVKKAAAINSLLLRPIDILPAKAGDTIRPFALGLWNEIRPLLKPDVPVMSLRRSTSAFLHSKRYYYACAQSDSMRHDLAGNPVEPLSAEDRLAAQERLNALRQAPAKASTHRDEPAPSPPAVSKAELIRASLLGRSKRSDRVAR
;
A
#
# COMPACT_ATOMS: atom_id res chain seq x y z
N MET A 1 25.30 -13.95 -5.55
CA MET A 1 24.01 -14.54 -5.10
C MET A 1 23.96 -14.31 -3.61
N GLU A 2 23.00 -13.54 -3.10
CA GLU A 2 22.75 -13.48 -1.65
C GLU A 2 22.28 -14.87 -1.23
N GLU A 3 22.93 -15.48 -0.25
CA GLU A 3 22.52 -16.79 0.26
C GLU A 3 21.05 -16.72 0.73
N PRO A 4 20.22 -17.72 0.40
CA PRO A 4 18.87 -17.80 0.95
C PRO A 4 18.96 -17.74 2.46
N TRP A 5 18.00 -17.08 3.11
CA TRP A 5 18.01 -16.91 4.56
C TRP A 5 17.94 -18.29 5.22
N THR A 6 19.10 -18.80 5.63
CA THR A 6 19.25 -20.03 6.39
C THR A 6 19.04 -19.80 7.88
N THR A 7 19.05 -18.54 8.34
CA THR A 7 18.86 -18.18 9.74
C THR A 7 17.39 -17.85 10.04
N ASN A 8 16.72 -18.80 10.70
CA ASN A 8 15.40 -18.59 11.30
C ASN A 8 15.48 -17.49 12.36
N ARG A 9 14.58 -16.51 12.28
CA ARG A 9 14.48 -15.35 13.18
C ARG A 9 13.44 -15.56 14.29
N GLY A 10 12.87 -16.76 14.38
CA GLY A 10 11.77 -17.08 15.27
C GLY A 10 10.44 -16.44 14.83
N PRO A 11 9.40 -16.54 15.68
CA PRO A 11 8.09 -15.97 15.41
C PRO A 11 8.16 -14.47 15.08
N ILE A 12 7.57 -14.06 13.96
CA ILE A 12 7.55 -12.66 13.57
C ILE A 12 6.43 -11.93 14.30
N ALA A 13 6.83 -11.09 15.25
CA ALA A 13 5.92 -10.23 16.01
C ALA A 13 5.27 -9.16 15.13
N ALA A 14 3.94 -9.01 15.27
CA ALA A 14 3.12 -7.99 14.66
C ALA A 14 3.43 -6.60 15.25
N THR A 15 3.41 -5.58 14.40
CA THR A 15 3.45 -4.18 14.84
C THR A 15 2.04 -3.60 14.98
N GLU A 16 1.92 -2.42 15.58
CA GLU A 16 0.65 -1.67 15.64
C GLU A 16 0.01 -1.47 14.25
N LEU A 17 0.83 -1.28 13.21
CA LEU A 17 0.32 -1.13 11.84
C LEU A 17 -0.26 -2.44 11.29
N ASP A 18 0.35 -3.59 11.62
CA ASP A 18 -0.15 -4.90 11.19
C ASP A 18 -1.46 -5.23 11.91
N VAL A 19 -1.57 -4.89 13.19
CA VAL A 19 -2.81 -5.04 13.97
C VAL A 19 -3.92 -4.16 13.38
N LYS A 20 -3.63 -2.92 12.99
CA LYS A 20 -4.62 -2.06 12.31
C LYS A 20 -5.12 -2.67 11.00
N LYS A 21 -4.22 -3.27 10.21
CA LYS A 21 -4.59 -3.98 8.97
C LYS A 21 -5.43 -5.21 9.25
N ALA A 22 -5.06 -6.00 10.26
CA ALA A 22 -5.82 -7.16 10.72
C ALA A 22 -7.22 -6.78 11.23
N ALA A 23 -7.32 -5.72 12.04
CA ALA A 23 -8.57 -5.17 12.53
C ALA A 23 -9.47 -4.68 11.38
N ALA A 24 -8.89 -4.07 10.34
CA ALA A 24 -9.64 -3.68 9.15
C ALA A 24 -10.29 -4.90 8.48
N ILE A 25 -9.60 -6.03 8.36
CA ILE A 25 -10.19 -7.28 7.85
C ILE A 25 -11.33 -7.74 8.78
N ASN A 26 -11.05 -7.91 10.08
CA ASN A 26 -12.04 -8.39 11.05
C ASN A 26 -13.30 -7.50 11.12
N SER A 27 -13.17 -6.20 10.90
CA SER A 27 -14.32 -5.27 10.89
C SER A 27 -15.33 -5.55 9.77
N LEU A 28 -14.88 -6.17 8.67
CA LEU A 28 -15.71 -6.51 7.51
C LEU A 28 -16.40 -7.88 7.66
N LEU A 29 -15.94 -8.69 8.61
CA LEU A 29 -16.45 -10.05 8.82
C LEU A 29 -17.56 -10.08 9.88
N LEU A 30 -18.46 -11.06 9.78
CA LEU A 30 -19.52 -11.36 10.74
C LEU A 30 -18.97 -11.72 12.12
N ARG A 31 -17.78 -12.33 12.15
CA ARG A 31 -17.01 -12.66 13.35
C ARG A 31 -15.52 -12.47 13.08
N PRO A 32 -14.72 -12.13 14.09
CA PRO A 32 -13.27 -12.14 13.95
C PRO A 32 -12.73 -13.55 13.68
N ILE A 33 -11.56 -13.62 13.05
CA ILE A 33 -10.82 -14.87 12.80
C ILE A 33 -9.50 -14.86 13.56
N ASP A 34 -9.10 -16.02 14.09
CA ASP A 34 -8.02 -16.15 15.08
C ASP A 34 -6.61 -16.17 14.44
N ILE A 35 -6.54 -16.43 13.13
CA ILE A 35 -5.28 -16.34 12.38
C ILE A 35 -4.67 -14.92 12.38
N LEU A 36 -5.52 -13.90 12.53
CA LEU A 36 -5.12 -12.50 12.48
C LEU A 36 -4.61 -12.02 13.86
N PRO A 37 -3.52 -11.23 13.92
CA PRO A 37 -3.02 -10.69 15.18
C PRO A 37 -4.04 -9.71 15.80
N ALA A 38 -4.27 -9.81 17.11
CA ALA A 38 -5.19 -8.96 17.85
C ALA A 38 -4.48 -7.79 18.55
N LYS A 39 -3.20 -7.95 18.89
CA LYS A 39 -2.35 -6.93 19.54
C LYS A 39 -0.92 -6.97 19.02
N ALA A 40 -0.19 -5.87 19.26
CA ALA A 40 1.22 -5.82 18.92
C ALA A 40 1.99 -6.88 19.72
N GLY A 41 2.98 -7.52 19.09
CA GLY A 41 3.67 -8.67 19.66
C GLY A 41 3.07 -10.03 19.27
N ASP A 42 1.80 -10.09 18.86
CA ASP A 42 1.21 -11.33 18.38
C ASP A 42 1.93 -11.85 17.13
N THR A 43 1.97 -13.16 16.95
CA THR A 43 2.64 -13.78 15.80
C THR A 43 1.88 -13.53 14.50
N ILE A 44 2.60 -13.09 13.47
CA ILE A 44 2.09 -13.06 12.09
C ILE A 44 2.14 -14.47 11.51
N ARG A 45 0.98 -14.98 11.11
CA ARG A 45 0.80 -16.34 10.59
C ARG A 45 0.53 -16.32 9.08
N PRO A 46 1.33 -17.02 8.26
CA PRO A 46 1.03 -17.23 6.85
C PRO A 46 -0.26 -18.03 6.65
N PHE A 47 -1.06 -17.65 5.66
CA PHE A 47 -2.36 -18.25 5.38
C PHE A 47 -2.22 -19.60 4.66
N ALA A 48 -3.11 -20.54 5.00
CA ALA A 48 -3.34 -21.77 4.25
C ALA A 48 -3.74 -21.49 2.80
N LEU A 49 -3.40 -22.41 1.89
CA LEU A 49 -3.89 -22.37 0.53
C LEU A 49 -5.41 -22.49 0.52
N GLY A 50 -6.09 -21.67 -0.28
CA GLY A 50 -7.54 -21.68 -0.36
C GLY A 50 -8.29 -21.02 0.79
N LEU A 51 -7.60 -20.48 1.81
CA LEU A 51 -8.23 -19.85 2.99
C LEU A 51 -9.22 -18.72 2.63
N TRP A 52 -9.05 -18.09 1.46
CA TRP A 52 -10.02 -17.13 0.93
C TRP A 52 -11.44 -17.69 0.82
N ASN A 53 -11.60 -18.97 0.47
CA ASN A 53 -12.90 -19.64 0.36
C ASN A 53 -13.59 -19.81 1.71
N GLU A 54 -12.84 -19.76 2.81
CA GLU A 54 -13.37 -19.81 4.18
C GLU A 54 -13.59 -18.40 4.76
N ILE A 55 -12.74 -17.42 4.41
CA ILE A 55 -12.91 -16.03 4.85
C ILE A 55 -14.10 -15.37 4.15
N ARG A 56 -14.26 -15.57 2.83
CA ARG A 56 -15.28 -14.87 2.03
C ARG A 56 -16.71 -15.12 2.52
N PRO A 57 -17.14 -16.35 2.89
CA PRO A 57 -18.47 -16.59 3.47
C PRO A 57 -18.73 -15.87 4.79
N LEU A 58 -17.68 -15.45 5.51
CA LEU A 58 -17.81 -14.69 6.75
C LEU A 58 -18.01 -13.19 6.49
N LEU A 59 -18.02 -12.72 5.24
CA LEU A 59 -18.24 -11.31 4.92
C LEU A 59 -19.65 -10.86 5.33
N LYS A 60 -19.75 -9.68 5.96
CA LYS A 60 -21.06 -9.06 6.25
C LYS A 60 -21.86 -8.82 4.96
N PRO A 61 -23.19 -9.01 4.96
CA PRO A 61 -24.01 -8.99 3.75
C PRO A 61 -23.95 -7.66 2.97
N ASP A 62 -23.80 -6.53 3.66
CA ASP A 62 -23.78 -5.20 3.06
C ASP A 62 -22.37 -4.70 2.69
N VAL A 63 -21.35 -5.54 2.86
CA VAL A 63 -19.96 -5.17 2.58
C VAL A 63 -19.54 -5.69 1.21
N PRO A 64 -19.00 -4.84 0.31
CA PRO A 64 -18.48 -5.30 -0.96
C PRO A 64 -17.30 -6.27 -0.81
N VAL A 65 -17.29 -7.37 -1.57
CA VAL A 65 -16.17 -8.35 -1.62
C VAL A 65 -14.84 -7.67 -1.94
N MET A 66 -14.86 -6.60 -2.74
CA MET A 66 -13.65 -5.84 -3.08
C MET A 66 -13.03 -5.11 -1.87
N SER A 67 -13.84 -4.71 -0.89
CA SER A 67 -13.35 -4.12 0.37
C SER A 67 -12.58 -5.15 1.19
N LEU A 68 -13.10 -6.38 1.26
CA LEU A 68 -12.41 -7.50 1.89
C LEU A 68 -11.09 -7.81 1.16
N ARG A 69 -11.13 -7.97 -0.17
CA ARG A 69 -9.93 -8.26 -0.98
C ARG A 69 -8.84 -7.21 -0.76
N ARG A 70 -9.19 -5.91 -0.78
CA ARG A 70 -8.23 -4.81 -0.56
C ARG A 70 -7.60 -4.88 0.84
N SER A 71 -8.42 -5.10 1.88
CA SER A 71 -7.95 -5.17 3.26
C SER A 71 -7.04 -6.39 3.48
N THR A 72 -7.44 -7.55 2.96
CA THR A 72 -6.62 -8.77 2.99
C THR A 72 -5.30 -8.56 2.24
N SER A 73 -5.31 -8.00 1.03
CA SER A 73 -4.07 -7.71 0.29
C SER A 73 -3.14 -6.75 1.05
N ALA A 74 -3.67 -5.74 1.74
CA ALA A 74 -2.85 -4.81 2.52
C ALA A 74 -2.11 -5.50 3.68
N PHE A 75 -2.72 -6.53 4.27
CA PHE A 75 -2.11 -7.39 5.30
C PHE A 75 -1.11 -8.39 4.70
N LEU A 76 -1.50 -9.15 3.67
CA LEU A 76 -0.65 -10.18 3.04
C LEU A 76 0.60 -9.60 2.35
N HIS A 77 0.55 -8.34 1.92
CA HIS A 77 1.70 -7.65 1.34
C HIS A 77 2.45 -6.77 2.36
N SER A 78 2.24 -6.99 3.66
CA SER A 78 3.02 -6.30 4.69
C SER A 78 4.44 -6.87 4.78
N LYS A 79 5.40 -6.01 5.14
CA LYS A 79 6.79 -6.41 5.37
C LYS A 79 6.91 -7.52 6.41
N ARG A 80 6.09 -7.50 7.46
CA ARG A 80 6.10 -8.53 8.52
C ARG A 80 5.52 -9.84 8.02
N TYR A 81 4.48 -9.79 7.20
CA TYR A 81 3.94 -11.00 6.56
C TYR A 81 4.97 -11.67 5.66
N TYR A 82 5.68 -10.91 4.81
CA TYR A 82 6.77 -11.49 4.00
C TYR A 82 7.89 -12.06 4.86
N TYR A 83 8.25 -11.43 5.99
CA TYR A 83 9.22 -12.01 6.91
C TYR A 83 8.75 -13.32 7.52
N ALA A 84 7.47 -13.46 7.84
CA ALA A 84 6.90 -14.70 8.36
C ALA A 84 6.95 -15.81 7.31
N CYS A 85 6.64 -15.48 6.04
CA CYS A 85 6.72 -16.44 4.94
C CYS A 85 8.17 -16.84 4.60
N ALA A 86 9.13 -15.92 4.68
CA ALA A 86 10.52 -16.19 4.29
C ALA A 86 11.30 -17.05 5.31
N GLN A 87 10.72 -17.42 6.45
CA GLN A 87 11.38 -18.29 7.44
C GLN A 87 11.53 -19.72 6.90
N SER A 88 12.65 -20.38 7.21
CA SER A 88 12.95 -21.74 6.75
C SER A 88 11.96 -22.81 7.24
N ASP A 89 11.39 -22.62 8.43
CA ASP A 89 10.40 -23.48 9.10
C ASP A 89 8.98 -22.90 9.03
N SER A 90 8.73 -21.96 8.12
CA SER A 90 7.44 -21.28 8.02
C SER A 90 6.31 -22.25 7.72
N MET A 91 5.24 -22.17 8.51
CA MET A 91 4.01 -22.94 8.34
C MET A 91 2.88 -22.05 7.85
N ARG A 92 1.98 -22.62 7.05
CA ARG A 92 0.68 -22.06 6.72
C ARG A 92 -0.34 -22.43 7.79
N HIS A 93 -1.31 -21.56 8.03
CA HIS A 93 -2.27 -21.68 9.12
C HIS A 93 -3.71 -21.56 8.64
N ASP A 94 -4.62 -22.29 9.30
CA ASP A 94 -6.07 -22.22 9.08
C ASP A 94 -6.70 -20.98 9.74
N LEU A 95 -8.03 -20.82 9.63
CA LEU A 95 -8.76 -19.69 10.23
C LEU A 95 -8.62 -19.59 11.75
N ALA A 96 -8.45 -20.73 12.43
CA ALA A 96 -8.27 -20.82 13.86
C ALA A 96 -6.81 -20.53 14.29
N GLY A 97 -5.90 -20.36 13.32
CA GLY A 97 -4.50 -20.09 13.56
C GLY A 97 -3.68 -21.35 13.85
N ASN A 98 -4.20 -22.54 13.57
CA ASN A 98 -3.45 -23.79 13.69
C ASN A 98 -2.55 -24.01 12.47
N PRO A 99 -1.33 -24.54 12.63
CA PRO A 99 -0.47 -24.90 11.51
C PRO A 99 -1.06 -26.08 10.74
N VAL A 100 -1.09 -25.98 9.40
CA VAL A 100 -1.68 -26.98 8.50
C VAL A 100 -0.62 -27.64 7.63
N GLU A 101 0.20 -26.83 6.95
CA GLU A 101 1.19 -27.31 5.99
C GLU A 101 2.43 -26.42 5.99
N PRO A 102 3.64 -26.96 5.74
CA PRO A 102 4.82 -26.14 5.53
C PRO A 102 4.66 -25.24 4.30
N LEU A 103 5.24 -24.03 4.34
CA LEU A 103 5.39 -23.24 3.12
C LEU A 103 6.26 -23.98 2.10
N SER A 104 5.97 -23.84 0.81
CA SER A 104 6.83 -24.38 -0.25
C SER A 104 8.14 -23.58 -0.34
N ALA A 105 9.20 -24.20 -0.87
CA ALA A 105 10.47 -23.49 -1.08
C ALA A 105 10.32 -22.30 -2.05
N GLU A 106 9.47 -22.44 -3.06
CA GLU A 106 9.16 -21.39 -4.03
C GLU A 106 8.47 -20.19 -3.37
N ASP A 107 7.45 -20.42 -2.53
CA ASP A 107 6.76 -19.35 -1.81
C ASP A 107 7.69 -18.61 -0.85
N ARG A 108 8.60 -19.34 -0.17
CA ARG A 108 9.61 -18.73 0.69
C ARG A 108 10.56 -17.84 -0.11
N LEU A 109 11.04 -18.33 -1.25
CA LEU A 109 11.93 -17.58 -2.14
C LEU A 109 11.24 -16.32 -2.67
N ALA A 110 9.99 -16.45 -3.15
CA ALA A 110 9.19 -15.32 -3.60
C ALA A 110 9.00 -14.26 -2.50
N ALA A 111 8.72 -14.68 -1.26
CA ALA A 111 8.64 -13.75 -0.13
C ALA A 111 9.97 -13.03 0.14
N GLN A 112 11.09 -13.75 0.00
CA GLN A 112 12.44 -13.19 0.16
C GLN A 112 12.77 -12.17 -0.93
N GLU A 113 12.44 -12.45 -2.18
CA GLU A 113 12.58 -11.51 -3.30
C GLU A 113 11.75 -10.24 -3.07
N ARG A 114 10.51 -10.36 -2.57
CA ARG A 114 9.67 -9.21 -2.22
C ARG A 114 10.29 -8.36 -1.13
N LEU A 115 10.89 -8.98 -0.10
CA LEU A 115 11.61 -8.25 0.94
C LEU A 115 12.83 -7.52 0.41
N ASN A 116 13.57 -8.14 -0.51
CA ASN A 116 14.73 -7.53 -1.15
C ASN A 116 14.30 -6.34 -2.02
N ALA A 117 13.23 -6.48 -2.80
CA ALA A 117 12.65 -5.38 -3.58
C ALA A 117 12.20 -4.20 -2.68
N LEU A 118 11.60 -4.49 -1.51
CA LEU A 118 11.22 -3.46 -0.54
C LEU A 118 12.41 -2.75 0.11
N ARG A 119 13.59 -3.38 0.18
CA ARG A 119 14.83 -2.75 0.66
C ARG A 119 15.49 -1.90 -0.43
N GLN A 120 15.42 -2.36 -1.67
CA GLN A 120 16.01 -1.71 -2.83
C GLN A 120 15.17 -0.55 -3.35
N ALA A 121 13.88 -0.50 -3.06
CA ALA A 121 13.06 0.67 -3.29
C ALA A 121 13.65 1.84 -2.47
N PRO A 122 14.35 2.82 -3.10
CA PRO A 122 14.83 3.97 -2.37
C PRO A 122 13.62 4.69 -1.76
N ALA A 123 13.86 5.50 -0.72
CA ALA A 123 12.90 6.39 -0.08
C ALA A 123 12.34 7.49 -1.01
N LYS A 124 11.99 7.17 -2.26
CA LYS A 124 11.19 7.96 -3.21
C LYS A 124 9.71 8.06 -2.77
N ALA A 125 9.47 8.14 -1.47
CA ALA A 125 8.20 8.55 -0.88
C ALA A 125 8.38 9.77 0.05
N SER A 126 9.47 10.52 -0.12
CA SER A 126 9.70 11.80 0.57
C SER A 126 10.22 12.90 -0.36
N THR A 127 9.67 12.99 -1.57
CA THR A 127 9.70 14.20 -2.40
C THR A 127 8.38 14.35 -3.15
N HIS A 128 7.27 14.45 -2.40
CA HIS A 128 6.19 15.35 -2.79
C HIS A 128 6.17 16.48 -1.76
N ARG A 129 7.25 17.24 -1.77
CA ARG A 129 7.27 18.65 -1.36
C ARG A 129 7.91 19.41 -2.52
N ASP A 130 7.18 19.44 -3.63
CA ASP A 130 7.24 20.53 -4.60
C ASP A 130 5.96 21.32 -4.30
N GLU A 131 6.04 22.33 -3.45
CA GLU A 131 6.23 23.73 -3.87
C GLU A 131 4.99 24.23 -4.64
N PRO A 132 4.26 25.23 -4.12
CA PRO A 132 3.09 25.76 -4.82
C PRO A 132 3.55 26.32 -6.16
N ALA A 133 2.89 25.91 -7.25
CA ALA A 133 3.14 26.43 -8.59
C ALA A 133 3.24 27.97 -8.56
N PRO A 134 4.24 28.59 -9.22
CA PRO A 134 4.30 30.04 -9.29
C PRO A 134 3.04 30.52 -10.02
N SER A 135 2.20 31.26 -9.29
CA SER A 135 1.08 31.99 -9.85
C SER A 135 1.58 32.88 -11.00
N PRO A 136 0.90 32.93 -12.15
CA PRO A 136 1.28 33.83 -13.23
C PRO A 136 1.33 35.27 -12.70
N PRO A 137 2.26 36.12 -13.17
CA PRO A 137 2.37 37.48 -12.68
C PRO A 137 1.04 38.19 -12.95
N ALA A 138 0.42 38.68 -11.88
CA ALA A 138 -0.78 39.49 -11.96
C ALA A 138 -0.43 40.75 -12.75
N VAL A 139 -0.85 40.82 -14.01
CA VAL A 139 -0.72 42.01 -14.85
C VAL A 139 -1.40 43.15 -14.11
N SER A 140 -0.62 44.16 -13.75
CA SER A 140 -1.11 45.26 -12.94
C SER A 140 -2.05 46.13 -13.76
N LYS A 141 -3.05 46.75 -13.11
CA LYS A 141 -4.00 47.66 -13.78
C LYS A 141 -3.29 48.78 -14.55
N ALA A 142 -2.09 49.17 -14.10
CA ALA A 142 -1.23 50.14 -14.76
C ALA A 142 -0.67 49.64 -16.11
N GLU A 143 -0.34 48.36 -16.26
CA GLU A 143 0.15 47.78 -17.52
C GLU A 143 -0.96 47.66 -18.57
N LEU A 144 -2.18 47.30 -18.15
CA LEU A 144 -3.35 47.29 -19.02
C LEU A 144 -3.66 48.70 -19.57
N ILE A 145 -3.50 49.74 -18.76
CA ILE A 145 -3.68 51.12 -19.20
C ILE A 145 -2.62 51.52 -20.22
N ARG A 146 -1.33 51.21 -19.98
CA ARG A 146 -0.24 51.52 -20.94
C ARG A 146 -0.46 50.82 -22.29
N ALA A 147 -0.89 49.56 -22.29
CA ALA A 147 -1.17 48.82 -23.51
C ALA A 147 -2.33 49.44 -24.33
N SER A 148 -3.36 49.96 -23.66
CA SER A 148 -4.50 50.60 -24.32
C SER A 148 -4.18 51.95 -24.99
N LEU A 149 -3.21 52.70 -24.46
CA LEU A 149 -2.79 54.00 -25.01
C LEU A 149 -1.88 53.85 -26.24
N LEU A 150 -1.08 52.78 -26.31
CA LEU A 150 -0.19 52.50 -27.45
C LEU A 150 -0.93 51.96 -28.69
N GLY A 151 -2.16 51.44 -28.54
CA GLY A 151 -2.95 50.88 -29.63
C GLY A 151 -3.75 51.89 -30.47
N ARG A 152 -3.83 53.18 -30.05
CA ARG A 152 -4.75 54.17 -30.66
C ARG A 152 -4.11 55.09 -31.71
N SER A 153 -2.81 54.98 -31.98
CA SER A 153 -2.08 55.85 -32.92
C SER A 153 -1.93 55.28 -34.35
N LYS A 154 -2.64 54.21 -34.72
CA LYS A 154 -2.53 53.60 -36.07
C LYS A 154 -3.85 53.51 -36.86
N ARG A 155 -4.73 54.52 -36.72
CA ARG A 155 -5.85 54.78 -37.65
C ARG A 155 -6.08 56.28 -37.84
N SER A 156 -5.18 56.93 -38.57
CA SER A 156 -5.45 58.18 -39.29
C SER A 156 -4.33 58.40 -40.29
N ASP A 157 -4.39 57.70 -41.43
CA ASP A 157 -4.19 58.31 -42.75
C ASP A 157 -4.39 57.26 -43.85
N ARG A 158 -5.48 57.40 -44.62
CA ARG A 158 -5.60 56.97 -46.01
C ARG A 158 -6.91 57.52 -46.57
N VAL A 159 -6.87 58.83 -46.84
CA VAL A 159 -7.65 59.46 -47.91
C VAL A 159 -6.72 59.64 -49.11
N ALA A 160 -7.28 59.56 -50.32
CA ALA A 160 -6.67 59.75 -51.65
C ALA A 160 -5.87 58.52 -52.16
N ARG A 161 -6.16 57.92 -53.31
CA ARG A 161 -6.74 58.36 -54.60
C ARG A 161 -7.47 57.21 -55.28
#